data_AF-A0A9E8QF98-F1
#
_entry.id   AF-A0A9E8QF98-F1
#
_cell.length_a   1.000
_cell.length_b   1.000
_cell.length_c   1.000
_cell.angle_alpha   90.00
_cell.angle_beta   90.00
_cell.angle_gamma   90.00
#
_symmetry.space_group_name_H-M   'P 1'
#
loop_
_entity.id
_entity.type
_entity.pdbx_description
1 polymer ?
#
loop_
_entity_poly.entity_id
_entity_poly.type
_entity_poly.pdbx_seq_one_letter_code
_entity_poly.pdbx_strand_id
1 'polypeptide(L)'
;MKDKLPPAPNLSGPEGTKKPLGCGAISGLGCLGVVVVIVLISVFSTLGGDDDERTDDVEVASSRYTQTWSQSFAETSCNEWNLEMTSAQQFAAAADILTSARNKIDGGVGLPPDTLTSEFQAGVTNVCIIPTMTLTDATFGLYTTEPRFHP
;
A
#
# COMPACT_ATOMS: atom_id res chain seq x y z
N MET A 1 24.13 -30.45 8.47
CA MET A 1 24.10 -29.66 7.22
C MET A 1 23.41 -28.35 7.57
N LYS A 2 24.03 -27.22 7.23
CA LYS A 2 23.62 -25.88 7.69
C LYS A 2 22.77 -25.25 6.59
N ASP A 3 21.47 -25.50 6.64
CA ASP A 3 20.52 -24.89 5.71
C ASP A 3 20.32 -23.42 6.12
N LYS A 4 20.93 -22.54 5.33
CA LYS A 4 20.78 -21.09 5.43
C LYS A 4 19.34 -20.75 5.06
N LEU A 5 18.58 -20.25 6.05
CA LEU A 5 17.31 -19.58 5.82
C LEU A 5 17.50 -18.45 4.79
N PRO A 6 16.65 -18.33 3.76
CA PRO A 6 16.70 -17.19 2.85
C PRO A 6 16.45 -15.90 3.64
N PRO A 7 17.11 -14.79 3.29
CA PRO A 7 16.96 -13.53 3.99
C PRO A 7 15.51 -13.05 3.89
N ALA A 8 14.96 -12.56 5.00
CA ALA A 8 13.65 -11.92 5.04
C ALA A 8 13.58 -10.81 3.96
N PRO A 9 12.49 -10.75 3.17
CA PRO A 9 12.32 -9.67 2.23
C PRO A 9 12.21 -8.35 3.00
N ASN A 10 13.08 -7.39 2.69
CA ASN A 10 12.96 -6.02 3.18
C ASN A 10 11.65 -5.44 2.64
N LEU A 11 10.65 -5.32 3.52
CA LEU A 11 9.36 -4.68 3.25
C LEU A 11 9.37 -3.19 3.60
N SER A 12 10.54 -2.62 3.91
CA SER A 12 10.72 -1.18 4.00
C SER A 12 10.75 -0.58 2.60
N GLY A 13 9.79 0.30 2.32
CA GLY A 13 9.93 1.32 1.29
C GLY A 13 11.20 2.16 1.48
N PRO A 14 11.52 3.01 0.50
CA PRO A 14 12.88 3.52 0.27
C PRO A 14 13.49 4.20 1.49
N GLU A 15 14.74 3.84 1.75
CA GLU A 15 15.60 4.31 2.84
C GLU A 15 15.61 5.84 2.93
N GLY A 16 15.03 6.36 4.02
CA GLY A 16 15.15 7.76 4.40
C GLY A 16 16.59 8.09 4.77
N THR A 17 17.24 8.86 3.90
CA THR A 17 18.59 9.40 4.11
C THR A 17 18.65 10.20 5.41
N LYS A 18 19.44 9.72 6.38
CA LYS A 18 19.86 10.47 7.58
C LYS A 18 20.55 11.78 7.21
N LYS A 19 20.14 12.88 7.86
CA LYS A 19 20.95 13.91 8.60
C LYS A 19 20.33 15.33 8.50
N PRO A 20 20.67 16.28 9.39
CA PRO A 20 20.49 16.33 10.85
C PRO A 20 19.73 17.62 11.28
N LEU A 21 19.54 17.81 12.59
CA LEU A 21 19.01 19.03 13.22
C LEU A 21 19.57 20.35 12.63
N GLY A 22 18.69 21.33 12.46
CA GLY A 22 19.05 22.73 12.26
C GLY A 22 17.87 23.68 12.39
N CYS A 23 17.69 24.27 13.57
CA CYS A 23 16.99 25.55 13.73
C CYS A 23 17.68 26.62 12.88
N GLY A 24 16.92 27.49 12.21
CA GLY A 24 17.40 28.82 11.84
C GLY A 24 17.02 29.31 10.43
N ALA A 25 16.26 30.40 10.42
CA ALA A 25 16.59 31.65 9.71
C ALA A 25 16.79 31.64 8.18
N ILE A 26 15.81 32.27 7.50
CA ILE A 26 15.94 33.31 6.45
C ILE A 26 17.06 33.28 5.38
N SER A 27 16.63 33.65 4.17
CA SER A 27 17.36 34.30 3.08
C SER A 27 18.13 33.43 2.08
N GLY A 28 17.87 33.68 0.79
CA GLY A 28 18.90 33.54 -0.25
C GLY A 28 18.40 33.05 -1.61
N LEU A 29 18.49 33.92 -2.62
CA LEU A 29 18.21 33.72 -4.04
C LEU A 29 19.05 32.64 -4.74
N GLY A 30 18.47 32.08 -5.82
CA GLY A 30 19.14 31.66 -7.07
C GLY A 30 19.66 30.22 -7.08
N CYS A 31 19.47 29.38 -8.10
CA CYS A 31 19.35 29.65 -9.54
C CYS A 31 18.55 28.54 -10.27
N LEU A 32 17.70 28.96 -11.21
CA LEU A 32 17.39 28.35 -12.52
C LEU A 32 17.41 26.81 -12.65
N GLY A 33 16.22 26.22 -12.83
CA GLY A 33 16.05 24.95 -13.51
C GLY A 33 14.60 24.48 -13.52
N VAL A 34 14.06 24.22 -14.73
CA VAL A 34 12.72 23.66 -15.06
C VAL A 34 11.61 24.72 -15.13
N VAL A 35 11.48 25.47 -16.23
CA VAL A 35 10.82 25.10 -17.51
C VAL A 35 9.32 24.79 -17.33
N VAL A 36 8.55 25.87 -17.47
CA VAL A 36 7.25 25.99 -18.18
C VAL A 36 6.26 24.83 -17.99
N VAL A 37 5.26 25.08 -17.15
CA VAL A 37 3.97 24.40 -17.13
C VAL A 37 3.31 24.52 -18.51
N ILE A 38 3.33 23.45 -19.31
CA ILE A 38 2.51 23.39 -20.52
C ILE A 38 1.15 22.83 -20.12
N VAL A 39 0.22 23.75 -19.90
CA VAL A 39 -1.22 23.51 -19.99
C VAL A 39 -1.53 23.12 -21.44
N LEU A 40 -1.70 21.84 -21.73
CA LEU A 40 -2.33 21.38 -22.96
C LEU A 40 -3.75 20.92 -22.65
N ILE A 41 -4.66 21.88 -22.87
CA ILE A 41 -6.08 21.67 -23.08
C ILE A 41 -6.20 20.86 -24.38
N SER A 42 -6.42 19.55 -24.28
CA SER A 42 -6.83 18.72 -25.42
C SER A 42 -8.36 18.71 -25.50
N VAL A 43 -8.92 19.80 -26.01
CA VAL A 43 -10.29 19.83 -26.54
C VAL A 43 -10.25 19.14 -27.90
N PHE A 44 -10.54 17.85 -27.93
CA PHE A 44 -10.92 17.15 -29.17
C PHE A 44 -11.67 15.85 -28.84
N SER A 45 -12.99 15.89 -29.01
CA SER A 45 -13.89 14.84 -29.57
C SER A 45 -15.32 15.12 -29.09
N THR A 46 -16.12 15.78 -29.92
CA THR A 46 -17.25 15.19 -30.69
C THR A 46 -18.52 14.96 -29.87
N LEU A 47 -19.61 15.48 -30.42
CA LEU A 47 -20.99 15.47 -29.94
C LEU A 47 -21.52 14.06 -29.63
N GLY A 48 -22.21 13.91 -28.50
CA GLY A 48 -23.20 12.86 -28.28
C GLY A 48 -22.86 11.90 -27.15
N GLY A 49 -23.61 11.97 -26.05
CA GLY A 49 -23.55 11.02 -24.94
C GLY A 49 -23.87 11.71 -23.62
N ASP A 50 -25.12 11.58 -23.19
CA ASP A 50 -25.59 11.91 -21.85
C ASP A 50 -25.02 10.86 -20.91
N ASP A 51 -23.82 11.08 -20.36
CA ASP A 51 -23.24 10.21 -19.36
C ASP A 51 -22.67 11.07 -18.22
N ASP A 52 -23.58 11.35 -17.28
CA ASP A 52 -23.31 11.65 -15.89
C ASP A 52 -22.51 10.48 -15.27
N GLU A 53 -21.20 10.42 -15.52
CA GLU A 53 -20.35 9.36 -14.97
C GLU A 53 -19.22 9.94 -14.12
N ARG A 54 -19.57 10.18 -12.84
CA ARG A 54 -18.79 9.82 -11.65
C ARG A 54 -17.30 10.17 -11.65
N THR A 55 -17.00 11.45 -11.54
CA THR A 55 -15.67 11.89 -11.07
C THR A 55 -15.47 11.62 -9.57
N ASP A 56 -16.54 11.45 -8.81
CA ASP A 56 -16.50 11.18 -7.35
C ASP A 56 -16.00 9.77 -6.99
N ASP A 57 -16.30 8.74 -7.80
CA ASP A 57 -15.92 7.36 -7.48
C ASP A 57 -14.40 7.11 -7.59
N VAL A 58 -13.69 7.87 -8.44
CA VAL A 58 -12.23 7.74 -8.59
C VAL A 58 -11.49 8.38 -7.42
N GLU A 59 -11.94 9.53 -6.90
CA GLU A 59 -11.34 10.13 -5.71
C GLU A 59 -11.62 9.32 -4.44
N VAL A 60 -12.83 8.79 -4.29
CA VAL A 60 -13.19 7.91 -3.16
C VAL A 60 -12.40 6.59 -3.22
N ALA A 61 -12.23 6.01 -4.41
CA ALA A 61 -11.37 4.83 -4.61
C ALA A 61 -9.89 5.13 -4.32
N SER A 62 -9.37 6.30 -4.68
CA SER A 62 -7.99 6.69 -4.35
C SER A 62 -7.80 6.88 -2.83
N SER A 63 -8.78 7.49 -2.16
CA SER A 63 -8.71 7.79 -0.73
C SER A 63 -8.74 6.54 0.15
N ARG A 64 -9.55 5.53 -0.17
CA ARG A 64 -9.70 4.30 0.65
C ARG A 64 -8.47 3.39 0.65
N TYR A 65 -7.63 3.46 -0.38
CA TYR A 65 -6.37 2.73 -0.46
C TYR A 65 -5.18 3.54 0.09
N THR A 66 -5.43 4.77 0.55
CA THR A 66 -4.38 5.60 1.12
C THR A 66 -3.97 5.05 2.48
N GLN A 67 -2.74 4.55 2.58
CA GLN A 67 -2.17 4.06 3.83
C GLN A 67 -1.76 5.23 4.74
N THR A 68 -2.23 5.19 5.98
CA THR A 68 -1.90 6.20 7.01
C THR A 68 -1.20 5.59 8.22
N TRP A 69 -1.06 4.26 8.26
CA TRP A 69 -0.22 3.58 9.24
C TRP A 69 1.24 3.96 9.04
N SER A 70 1.88 4.43 10.10
CA SER A 70 3.22 5.04 10.03
C SER A 70 4.35 4.03 10.04
N GLN A 71 4.10 2.80 10.47
CA GLN A 71 5.12 1.75 10.57
C GLN A 71 5.12 0.86 9.32
N SER A 72 6.26 0.19 9.07
CA SER A 72 6.34 -0.84 8.05
C SER A 72 5.53 -2.09 8.47
N PHE A 73 4.95 -2.81 7.52
CA PHE A 73 4.22 -4.05 7.82
C PHE A 73 5.13 -5.19 8.33
N ALA A 74 6.44 -5.10 8.13
CA ALA A 74 7.41 -6.03 8.72
C ALA A 74 7.63 -5.80 10.23
N GLU A 75 7.45 -4.56 10.69
CA GLU A 75 7.60 -4.18 12.09
C GLU A 75 6.26 -4.14 12.82
N THR A 76 5.15 -4.08 12.08
CA THR A 76 3.80 -4.12 12.63
C THR A 76 3.48 -5.52 13.16
N SER A 77 3.04 -5.59 14.40
CA SER A 77 2.59 -6.80 15.07
C SER A 77 1.11 -7.10 14.83
N CYS A 78 0.72 -8.35 15.02
CA CYS A 78 -0.69 -8.75 15.02
C CYS A 78 -1.51 -8.07 16.12
N ASN A 79 -0.88 -7.67 17.23
CA ASN A 79 -1.53 -6.87 18.26
C ASN A 79 -1.91 -5.48 17.74
N GLU A 80 -0.97 -4.78 17.08
CA GLU A 80 -1.22 -3.46 16.49
C GLU A 80 -2.26 -3.55 15.36
N TRP A 81 -2.20 -4.59 14.53
CA TRP A 81 -3.23 -4.86 13.52
C TRP A 81 -4.64 -4.94 14.14
N ASN A 82 -4.80 -5.74 15.20
CA ASN A 82 -6.11 -6.01 15.78
C ASN A 82 -6.64 -4.87 16.68
N LEU A 83 -5.74 -4.13 17.35
CA LEU A 83 -6.14 -3.20 18.41
C LEU A 83 -5.90 -1.72 18.07
N GLU A 84 -4.95 -1.41 17.19
CA GLU A 84 -4.52 -0.03 16.93
C GLU A 84 -4.90 0.44 15.53
N MET A 85 -4.82 -0.44 14.53
CA MET A 85 -5.25 -0.10 13.18
C MET A 85 -6.76 0.04 13.09
N THR A 86 -7.21 1.13 12.46
CA THR A 86 -8.61 1.28 12.05
C THR A 86 -8.96 0.32 10.91
N SER A 87 -10.25 0.05 10.69
CA SER A 87 -10.68 -0.82 9.59
C SER A 87 -10.24 -0.30 8.21
N ALA A 88 -10.18 1.02 8.03
CA ALA A 88 -9.70 1.65 6.80
C ALA A 88 -8.20 1.42 6.60
N GLN A 89 -7.39 1.55 7.65
CA GLN A 89 -5.95 1.26 7.61
C GLN A 89 -5.68 -0.22 7.33
N GLN A 90 -6.45 -1.11 7.96
CA GLN A 90 -6.39 -2.54 7.71
C GLN A 90 -6.77 -2.88 6.25
N PHE A 91 -7.82 -2.23 5.71
CA PHE A 91 -8.23 -2.46 4.32
C PHE A 91 -7.16 -1.99 3.33
N ALA A 92 -6.60 -0.79 3.52
CA ALA A 92 -5.50 -0.29 2.70
C ALA A 92 -4.26 -1.20 2.80
N ALA A 93 -3.90 -1.65 4.01
CA ALA A 93 -2.79 -2.57 4.22
C ALA A 93 -3.03 -3.93 3.57
N ALA A 94 -4.24 -4.48 3.69
CA ALA A 94 -4.62 -5.73 3.03
C ALA A 94 -4.50 -5.61 1.51
N ALA A 95 -4.91 -4.49 0.92
CA ALA A 95 -4.80 -4.22 -0.50
C ALA A 95 -3.33 -4.16 -0.94
N ASP A 96 -2.50 -3.40 -0.21
CA ASP A 96 -1.08 -3.23 -0.50
C ASP A 96 -0.32 -4.56 -0.42
N ILE A 97 -0.58 -5.34 0.63
CA ILE A 97 0.05 -6.63 0.87
C ILE A 97 -0.39 -7.64 -0.19
N LEU A 98 -1.70 -7.74 -0.46
CA LEU A 98 -2.23 -8.68 -1.45
C LEU A 98 -1.75 -8.33 -2.87
N THR A 99 -1.74 -7.05 -3.23
CA THR A 99 -1.16 -6.59 -4.50
C THR A 99 0.31 -6.96 -4.59
N SER A 100 1.08 -6.66 -3.54
CA SER A 100 2.51 -6.96 -3.50
C SER A 100 2.80 -8.46 -3.60
N ALA A 101 2.03 -9.29 -2.92
CA ALA A 101 2.17 -10.75 -2.94
C ALA A 101 1.88 -11.29 -4.35
N ARG A 102 0.75 -10.90 -4.95
CA ARG A 102 0.35 -11.32 -6.30
C ARG A 102 1.35 -10.89 -7.36
N ASN A 103 1.87 -9.67 -7.27
CA ASN A 103 2.87 -9.16 -8.21
C ASN A 103 4.21 -9.91 -8.08
N LYS A 104 4.62 -10.27 -6.85
CA LYS A 104 5.91 -10.91 -6.59
C LYS A 104 5.91 -12.43 -6.79
N ILE A 105 4.80 -13.09 -6.48
CA ILE A 105 4.70 -14.56 -6.44
C ILE A 105 4.05 -15.10 -7.72
N ASP A 106 2.94 -14.50 -8.15
CA ASP A 106 2.13 -15.02 -9.27
C ASP A 106 2.27 -14.21 -10.57
N GLY A 107 3.07 -13.14 -10.55
CA GLY A 107 3.22 -12.24 -11.70
C GLY A 107 1.95 -11.45 -12.03
N GLY A 108 1.05 -11.31 -11.06
CA GLY A 108 -0.14 -10.48 -11.18
C GLY A 108 0.19 -9.00 -11.43
N VAL A 109 -0.79 -8.25 -11.94
CA VAL A 109 -0.71 -6.79 -12.10
C VAL A 109 -2.04 -6.15 -11.72
N GLY A 110 -1.97 -4.94 -11.16
CA GLY A 110 -3.14 -4.16 -10.77
C GLY A 110 -3.66 -4.48 -9.37
N LEU A 111 -4.61 -3.65 -8.92
CA LEU A 111 -5.24 -3.80 -7.60
C LEU A 111 -6.18 -5.02 -7.58
N PRO A 112 -6.18 -5.82 -6.50
CA PRO A 112 -7.17 -6.87 -6.29
C PRO A 112 -8.58 -6.28 -6.16
N PRO A 113 -9.63 -7.05 -6.51
CA PRO A 113 -11.00 -6.63 -6.26
C PRO A 113 -11.24 -6.35 -4.77
N ASP A 114 -12.03 -5.32 -4.46
CA ASP A 114 -12.37 -4.93 -3.09
C ASP A 114 -12.86 -6.10 -2.23
N THR A 115 -13.67 -6.99 -2.81
CA THR A 115 -14.20 -8.16 -2.12
C THR A 115 -13.07 -9.10 -1.68
N LEU A 116 -12.09 -9.34 -2.56
CA LEU A 116 -10.92 -10.15 -2.25
C LEU A 116 -10.05 -9.47 -1.19
N THR A 117 -9.91 -8.15 -1.25
CA THR A 117 -9.20 -7.35 -0.23
C THR A 117 -9.89 -7.45 1.13
N SER A 118 -11.21 -7.31 1.19
CA SER A 118 -11.98 -7.45 2.44
C SER A 118 -11.91 -8.86 3.01
N GLU A 119 -11.97 -9.88 2.15
CA GLU A 119 -11.77 -11.27 2.58
C GLU A 119 -10.37 -11.51 3.14
N PHE A 120 -9.35 -10.96 2.47
CA PHE A 120 -7.97 -11.04 2.93
C PHE A 120 -7.80 -10.33 4.27
N GLN A 121 -8.32 -9.10 4.41
CA GLN A 121 -8.32 -8.35 5.66
C GLN A 121 -8.92 -9.17 6.81
N ALA A 122 -10.11 -9.75 6.61
CA ALA A 122 -10.75 -10.59 7.61
C ALA A 122 -9.94 -11.85 7.93
N GLY A 123 -9.34 -12.46 6.90
CA GLY A 123 -8.42 -13.59 7.05
C GLY A 123 -7.21 -13.21 7.92
N VAL A 124 -6.61 -12.04 7.70
CA VAL A 124 -5.45 -11.56 8.48
C VAL A 124 -5.81 -11.41 9.95
N THR A 125 -6.96 -10.80 10.25
CA THR A 125 -7.48 -10.72 11.63
C THR A 125 -7.65 -12.10 12.26
N ASN A 126 -8.13 -13.08 11.49
CA ASN A 126 -8.32 -14.45 11.98
C ASN A 126 -7.01 -15.22 12.21
N VAL A 127 -5.98 -14.99 11.40
CA VAL A 127 -4.67 -15.66 11.59
C VAL A 127 -3.78 -14.93 12.61
N CYS A 128 -4.08 -13.66 12.91
CA CYS A 128 -3.42 -12.86 13.92
C CYS A 128 -3.83 -13.26 15.36
N ILE A 129 -3.61 -14.53 15.71
CA ILE A 129 -3.89 -15.11 17.02
C ILE A 129 -2.74 -14.88 18.00
N ILE A 130 -1.50 -14.94 17.53
CA ILE A 130 -0.30 -14.71 18.35
C ILE A 130 0.01 -13.20 18.30
N PRO A 131 -0.17 -12.43 19.40
CA PRO A 131 -0.10 -10.97 19.33
C PRO A 131 1.27 -10.44 18.91
N THR A 132 2.33 -11.16 19.23
CA THR A 132 3.72 -10.79 18.90
C THR A 132 4.17 -11.26 17.53
N MET A 133 3.35 -11.99 16.78
CA MET A 133 3.65 -12.37 15.40
C MET A 133 3.67 -11.11 14.52
N THR A 134 4.60 -11.05 13.58
CA THR A 134 4.63 -9.94 12.63
C THR A 134 3.48 -10.07 11.63
N LEU A 135 2.96 -8.93 11.19
CA LEU A 135 1.90 -8.89 10.18
C LEU A 135 2.37 -9.55 8.87
N THR A 136 3.66 -9.43 8.55
CA THR A 136 4.28 -10.12 7.41
C THR A 136 4.16 -11.64 7.50
N ASP A 137 4.52 -12.23 8.64
CA ASP A 137 4.46 -13.69 8.79
C ASP A 137 3.02 -14.20 8.73
N ALA A 138 2.09 -13.48 9.37
CA ALA A 138 0.67 -13.81 9.36
C ALA A 138 0.07 -13.74 7.94
N THR A 139 0.32 -12.65 7.23
CA THR A 139 -0.20 -12.43 5.87
C THR A 139 0.42 -13.36 4.84
N PHE A 140 1.72 -13.67 4.97
CA PHE A 140 2.37 -14.66 4.11
C PHE A 140 1.82 -16.07 4.34
N GLY A 141 1.63 -16.46 5.60
CA GLY A 141 0.99 -17.73 5.95
C GLY A 141 -0.42 -17.84 5.37
N LEU A 142 -1.24 -16.80 5.54
CA LEU A 142 -2.59 -16.74 4.97
C LEU A 142 -2.55 -16.85 3.44
N TYR A 143 -1.72 -16.03 2.80
CA TYR A 143 -1.61 -15.99 1.34
C TYR A 143 -1.22 -17.36 0.78
N THR A 144 -0.23 -18.04 1.36
CA THR A 144 0.28 -19.31 0.82
C THR A 144 -0.58 -20.54 1.14
N THR A 145 -1.49 -20.43 2.11
CA THR A 145 -2.34 -21.56 2.55
C THR A 145 -3.75 -21.49 1.99
N GLU A 146 -4.17 -20.35 1.45
CA GLU A 146 -5.51 -20.14 0.90
C GLU A 146 -5.47 -19.85 -0.61
N PRO A 147 -5.70 -20.86 -1.47
CA PRO A 147 -5.60 -20.78 -2.94
C PRO A 147 -6.38 -19.63 -3.59
N ARG A 148 -7.47 -19.17 -2.96
CA ARG A 148 -8.27 -18.05 -3.48
C ARG A 148 -7.49 -16.73 -3.57
N PHE A 149 -6.42 -16.56 -2.79
CA PHE A 149 -5.59 -15.35 -2.82
C PHE A 149 -4.43 -15.42 -3.81
N HIS A 150 -4.09 -16.63 -4.30
CA HIS A 150 -2.95 -16.89 -5.20
C HIS A 150 -3.32 -17.86 -6.36
N PRO A 151 -4.21 -17.42 -7.27
CA PRO A 151 -4.72 -18.25 -8.37
C PRO A 151 -3.67 -18.61 -9.44
#